data_AF-A0A7S4HYV0-F1
#
_entry.id   AF-A0A7S4HYV0-F1
#
_cell.length_a   1.000
_cell.length_b   1.000
_cell.length_c   1.000
_cell.angle_alpha   90.00
_cell.angle_beta   90.00
_cell.angle_gamma   90.00
#
_symmetry.space_group_name_H-M   'P 1'
#
loop_
_entity.id
_entity.type
_entity.pdbx_description
1 polymer ?
#
loop_
_entity_poly.entity_id
_entity_poly.type
_entity_poly.pdbx_seq_one_letter_code
_entity_poly.pdbx_strand_id
1 'polypeptide(L)'
;ASTAEDFGQLVENLFAADSSRDYKDGISPRTSVLSDQVFTSTEYPAQYDMDLHNEMSYSPSPPHFIMFFCHTAPSLSNGGETPIAFSRDIYNRMDPHIRSVFEEKGILY
;
A
#
# COMPACT_ATOMS: atom_id res chain seq x y z
N ALA A 1 -1.88 -15.11 -11.67
CA ALA A 1 -0.84 -14.33 -12.36
C ALA A 1 0.49 -14.99 -12.06
N SER A 2 1.27 -15.30 -13.09
CA SER A 2 2.60 -15.91 -12.95
C SER A 2 3.72 -14.93 -13.33
N THR A 3 3.40 -13.85 -14.03
CA THR A 3 4.34 -12.78 -14.40
C THR A 3 3.80 -11.39 -14.02
N ALA A 4 4.64 -10.36 -14.17
CA ALA A 4 4.23 -8.97 -14.00
C ALA A 4 3.15 -8.58 -15.02
N GLU A 5 3.21 -9.10 -16.25
CA GLU A 5 2.25 -8.83 -17.32
C GLU A 5 0.88 -9.45 -16.99
N ASP A 6 0.86 -10.69 -16.49
CA ASP A 6 -0.37 -11.32 -16.03
C ASP A 6 -1.02 -10.51 -14.89
N PHE A 7 -0.19 -9.96 -13.99
CA PHE A 7 -0.67 -9.14 -12.90
C PHE A 7 -1.23 -7.80 -13.39
N GLY A 8 -0.53 -7.12 -14.30
CA GLY A 8 -1.01 -5.90 -14.94
C GLY A 8 -2.36 -6.12 -15.63
N GLN A 9 -2.47 -7.18 -16.43
CA GLN A 9 -3.72 -7.52 -17.12
C GLN A 9 -4.87 -7.83 -16.15
N LEU A 10 -4.59 -8.51 -15.05
CA LEU A 10 -5.58 -8.76 -13.99
C LEU A 10 -6.07 -7.45 -13.37
N VAL A 11 -5.16 -6.53 -13.04
CA VAL A 11 -5.51 -5.22 -12.48
C VAL A 11 -6.36 -4.41 -13.46
N GLU A 12 -6.01 -4.40 -14.74
CA GLU A 12 -6.81 -3.77 -15.81
C GLU A 12 -8.22 -4.34 -15.93
N ASN A 13 -8.36 -5.67 -15.82
CA ASN A 13 -9.66 -6.32 -15.93
C ASN A 13 -10.55 -6.07 -14.70
N LEU A 14 -9.96 -5.90 -13.52
CA LEU A 14 -10.69 -5.66 -12.26
C LEU A 14 -11.07 -4.20 -12.08
N PHE A 15 -10.20 -3.28 -12.48
CA PHE A 15 -10.37 -1.85 -12.34
C PHE A 15 -10.31 -1.23 -13.72
N ALA A 16 -11.48 -0.91 -14.27
CA ALA A 16 -11.63 -0.32 -15.60
C ALA A 16 -10.60 0.79 -15.85
N ALA A 17 -10.18 0.94 -17.12
CA ALA A 17 -9.05 1.74 -17.60
C ALA A 17 -9.04 3.24 -17.22
N ASP A 18 -10.06 3.74 -16.53
CA ASP A 18 -10.23 5.15 -16.13
C ASP A 18 -9.75 5.45 -14.70
N SER A 19 -9.14 4.48 -14.02
CA SER A 19 -8.44 4.74 -12.76
C SER A 19 -7.01 5.22 -13.08
N SER A 20 -6.81 6.53 -13.14
CA SER A 20 -5.48 7.17 -13.16
C SER A 20 -4.54 6.48 -12.15
N ARG A 21 -3.49 5.81 -12.64
CA ARG A 21 -2.55 4.98 -11.87
C ARG A 21 -1.23 5.68 -11.56
N ASP A 22 -1.13 6.97 -11.86
CA ASP A 22 0.13 7.68 -11.76
C ASP A 22 0.57 7.79 -10.29
N TYR A 23 1.77 7.29 -10.01
CA TYR A 23 2.44 7.38 -8.71
C TYR A 23 2.97 8.81 -8.47
N LYS A 24 2.07 9.81 -8.44
CA LYS A 24 2.40 11.24 -8.42
C LYS A 24 2.82 11.78 -7.05
N ASP A 25 2.35 11.17 -5.97
CA ASP A 25 2.58 11.65 -4.59
C ASP A 25 3.36 10.66 -3.72
N GLY A 26 3.94 9.63 -4.34
CA GLY A 26 4.67 8.60 -3.63
C GLY A 26 6.05 9.08 -3.15
N ILE A 27 6.32 8.90 -1.86
CA ILE A 27 7.58 9.36 -1.23
C ILE A 27 8.71 8.32 -1.28
N SER A 28 8.40 7.07 -1.62
CA SER A 28 9.40 6.00 -1.75
C SER A 28 9.82 5.84 -3.21
N PRO A 29 11.12 5.61 -3.51
CA PRO A 29 11.52 5.23 -4.85
C PRO A 29 10.85 3.92 -5.24
N ARG A 30 10.33 3.88 -6.46
CA ARG A 30 9.70 2.70 -7.06
C ARG A 30 10.26 2.52 -8.45
N THR A 31 10.75 1.32 -8.75
CA THR A 31 11.17 0.98 -10.11
C THR A 31 9.96 0.51 -10.90
N SER A 32 9.68 1.16 -12.03
CA SER A 32 8.68 0.69 -12.98
C SER A 32 9.13 -0.66 -13.56
N VAL A 33 8.25 -1.67 -13.46
CA VAL A 33 8.44 -2.99 -14.08
C VAL A 33 7.67 -3.06 -15.40
N LEU A 34 6.47 -2.45 -15.45
CA LEU A 34 5.66 -2.31 -16.68
C LEU A 34 5.10 -0.89 -16.77
N SER A 35 5.88 0.01 -17.41
CA SER A 35 5.52 1.43 -17.62
C SER A 35 4.86 2.04 -16.37
N ASP A 36 3.67 2.64 -16.50
CA ASP A 36 3.01 3.33 -15.39
C ASP A 36 1.99 2.45 -14.64
N GLN A 37 2.08 1.12 -14.80
CA GLN A 37 1.06 0.20 -14.30
C GLN A 37 1.53 -0.72 -13.18
N VAL A 38 2.74 -1.27 -13.31
CA VAL A 38 3.30 -2.21 -12.32
C VAL A 38 4.66 -1.72 -11.89
N PHE A 39 4.82 -1.61 -10.58
CA PHE A 39 6.03 -1.12 -9.94
C PHE A 39 6.58 -2.17 -8.98
N THR A 40 7.88 -2.13 -8.70
CA THR A 40 8.47 -2.89 -7.60
C THR A 40 7.83 -2.49 -6.26
N SER A 41 7.84 -3.40 -5.29
CA SER A 41 7.48 -3.03 -3.93
C SER A 41 8.49 -2.02 -3.33
N THR A 42 8.33 -1.65 -2.06
CA THR A 42 9.22 -0.70 -1.39
C THR A 42 10.66 -1.21 -1.46
N GLU A 43 11.59 -0.38 -1.93
CA GLU A 43 13.03 -0.67 -1.97
C GLU A 43 13.70 -0.38 -0.61
N TYR A 44 13.02 -0.73 0.49
CA TYR A 44 13.51 -0.55 1.85
C TYR A 44 14.45 -1.71 2.23
N PRO A 45 15.48 -1.49 3.06
CA PRO A 45 16.39 -2.57 3.46
C PRO A 45 15.64 -3.71 4.15
N ALA A 46 15.86 -4.94 3.68
CA ALA A 46 15.07 -6.11 4.07
C ALA A 46 15.14 -6.49 5.57
N GLN A 47 16.13 -5.97 6.31
CA GLN A 47 16.27 -6.21 7.75
C GLN A 47 15.34 -5.37 8.63
N TYR A 48 14.60 -4.42 8.05
CA TYR A 48 13.73 -3.52 8.81
C TYR A 48 12.26 -3.80 8.53
N ASP A 49 11.46 -3.71 9.59
CA ASP A 49 10.01 -3.80 9.50
C ASP A 49 9.42 -2.46 9.04
N MET A 50 8.34 -2.54 8.26
CA MET A 50 7.52 -1.38 7.91
C MET A 50 6.35 -1.27 8.88
N ASP A 51 6.17 -0.08 9.46
CA ASP A 51 5.02 0.20 10.31
C ASP A 51 3.70 0.10 9.52
N LEU A 52 2.61 -0.25 10.22
CA LEU A 52 1.29 -0.24 9.62
C LEU A 52 0.89 1.17 9.18
N HIS A 53 0.43 1.30 7.93
CA HIS A 53 -0.04 2.55 7.35
C HIS A 53 -1.10 2.27 6.27
N ASN A 54 -1.84 3.31 5.89
CA ASN A 54 -2.61 3.30 4.64
C ASN A 54 -1.74 3.95 3.56
N GLU A 55 -1.74 3.40 2.35
CA GLU A 55 -0.94 3.91 1.23
C GLU A 55 -1.27 5.39 0.97
N MET A 56 -0.22 6.24 0.94
CA MET A 56 -0.33 7.68 0.70
C MET A 56 -1.37 8.40 1.59
N SER A 57 -1.51 8.02 2.87
CA SER A 57 -2.49 8.62 3.80
C SER A 57 -2.32 10.13 4.05
N TYR A 58 -1.22 10.71 3.61
CA TYR A 58 -0.92 12.14 3.64
C TYR A 58 -1.35 12.90 2.38
N SER A 59 -1.64 12.19 1.27
CA SER A 59 -2.08 12.82 0.01
C SER A 59 -3.54 13.28 0.14
N PRO A 60 -3.92 14.41 -0.49
CA PRO A 60 -5.33 14.82 -0.58
C PRO A 60 -6.19 13.87 -1.41
N SER A 61 -5.57 12.98 -2.22
CA SER A 61 -6.28 12.03 -3.07
C SER A 61 -5.62 10.63 -2.97
N PRO A 62 -5.71 9.97 -1.79
CA PRO A 62 -5.12 8.66 -1.60
C PRO A 62 -5.82 7.60 -2.48
N PRO A 63 -5.14 6.48 -2.79
CA PRO A 63 -5.73 5.42 -3.60
C PRO A 63 -6.84 4.69 -2.80
N HIS A 64 -7.93 4.36 -3.47
CA HIS A 64 -9.00 3.55 -2.86
C HIS A 64 -8.66 2.07 -2.76
N PHE A 65 -7.78 1.58 -3.63
CA PHE A 65 -7.37 0.19 -3.73
C PHE A 65 -5.86 0.09 -3.89
N ILE A 66 -5.28 -0.93 -3.28
CA ILE A 66 -3.91 -1.36 -3.51
C ILE A 66 -3.93 -2.86 -3.84
N MET A 67 -3.09 -3.26 -4.79
CA MET A 67 -2.98 -4.64 -5.25
C MET A 67 -1.55 -5.11 -5.06
N PHE A 68 -1.36 -6.25 -4.41
CA PHE A 68 -0.04 -6.87 -4.21
C PHE A 68 0.10 -8.13 -5.05
N PHE A 69 1.31 -8.34 -5.58
CA PHE A 69 1.67 -9.55 -6.31
C PHE A 69 3.05 -10.04 -5.87
N CYS A 70 3.11 -11.29 -5.43
CA CYS A 70 4.35 -11.97 -5.08
C CYS A 70 4.90 -12.68 -6.34
N HIS A 71 5.85 -12.04 -7.01
CA HIS A 71 6.54 -12.64 -8.16
C HIS A 71 7.57 -13.70 -7.72
N THR A 72 8.30 -13.44 -6.64
CA THR A 72 9.24 -14.38 -6.04
C THR A 72 9.00 -14.43 -4.54
N ALA A 73 8.63 -15.61 -4.04
CA ALA A 73 8.39 -15.81 -2.63
C ALA A 73 9.71 -15.71 -1.83
N PRO A 74 9.72 -15.02 -0.67
CA PRO A 74 10.85 -15.08 0.23
C PRO A 74 11.01 -16.50 0.81
N SER A 75 12.20 -16.82 1.31
CA SER A 75 12.38 -18.08 2.03
C SER A 75 11.65 -18.03 3.38
N LEU A 76 11.17 -19.19 3.86
CA LEU A 76 10.41 -19.28 5.12
C LEU A 76 11.20 -18.77 6.35
N SER A 77 12.53 -18.76 6.29
CA SER A 77 13.39 -18.26 7.36
C SER A 77 13.59 -16.73 7.34
N ASN A 78 13.17 -16.05 6.27
CA ASN A 78 13.51 -14.64 6.02
C ASN A 78 12.33 -13.68 6.23
N GLY A 79 11.14 -14.17 6.60
CA GLY A 79 9.94 -13.32 6.68
C GLY A 79 9.53 -12.79 5.30
N GLY A 80 9.24 -11.49 5.18
CA GLY A 80 8.85 -10.84 3.91
C GLY A 80 7.33 -10.87 3.64
N GLU A 81 6.55 -11.12 4.68
CA GLU A 81 5.10 -11.03 4.65
C GLU A 81 4.67 -9.56 4.50
N THR A 82 3.45 -9.34 4.03
CA THR A 82 2.80 -8.02 4.08
C THR A 82 1.63 -8.11 5.06
N PRO A 83 1.84 -7.81 6.36
CA PRO A 83 0.76 -7.83 7.34
C PRO A 83 -0.34 -6.84 6.97
N ILE A 84 -1.60 -7.27 7.05
CA ILE A 84 -2.77 -6.43 6.78
C ILE A 84 -3.60 -6.36 8.07
N ALA A 85 -4.09 -5.16 8.39
CA ALA A 85 -4.96 -4.93 9.52
C ALA A 85 -6.21 -4.12 9.11
N PHE A 86 -7.31 -4.33 9.83
CA PHE A 86 -8.55 -3.59 9.61
C PHE A 86 -8.52 -2.26 10.40
N SER A 87 -8.32 -1.13 9.70
CA SER A 87 -8.26 0.20 10.31
C SER A 87 -9.50 0.54 11.17
N ARG A 88 -10.69 0.07 10.76
CA ARG A 88 -11.94 0.24 11.52
C ARG A 88 -11.91 -0.47 12.88
N ASP A 89 -11.33 -1.67 12.93
CA ASP A 89 -11.23 -2.43 14.17
C ASP A 89 -10.19 -1.80 15.10
N ILE A 90 -9.07 -1.33 14.55
CA ILE A 90 -8.06 -0.58 15.29
C ILE A 90 -8.68 0.68 15.91
N TYR A 91 -9.39 1.47 15.11
CA TYR A 91 -10.09 2.66 15.58
C TYR A 91 -11.11 2.32 16.67
N ASN A 92 -11.95 1.29 16.50
CA ASN A 92 -12.96 0.94 17.49
C ASN A 92 -12.37 0.41 18.82
N ARG A 93 -11.18 -0.18 18.79
CA ARG A 93 -10.44 -0.66 19.97
C ARG A 93 -9.63 0.44 20.65
N MET A 94 -9.39 1.57 19.97
CA MET A 94 -8.64 2.69 20.51
C MET A 94 -9.38 3.34 21.69
N ASP A 95 -8.63 3.78 22.70
CA ASP A 95 -9.19 4.53 23.82
C ASP A 95 -10.02 5.71 23.29
N PRO A 96 -11.31 5.84 23.70
CA PRO A 96 -12.18 6.92 23.25
C PRO A 96 -11.58 8.32 23.45
N HIS A 97 -10.77 8.54 24.49
CA HIS A 97 -10.10 9.81 24.73
C HIS A 97 -9.07 10.13 23.64
N ILE A 98 -8.28 9.13 23.22
CA ILE A 98 -7.30 9.32 22.14
C ILE A 98 -8.03 9.66 20.83
N ARG A 99 -9.13 8.94 20.54
CA ARG A 99 -9.96 9.22 19.36
C ARG A 99 -10.51 10.64 19.35
N SER A 100 -11.08 11.08 20.48
CA SER A 100 -11.67 12.43 20.55
C SER A 100 -10.63 13.52 20.28
N VAL A 101 -9.40 13.35 20.80
CA VAL A 101 -8.32 14.30 20.56
C VAL A 101 -7.96 14.40 19.08
N PHE A 102 -7.87 13.28 18.36
CA PHE A 102 -7.61 13.28 16.92
C PHE A 102 -8.77 13.84 16.10
N GLU A 103 -10.02 13.53 16.48
CA GLU A 103 -11.22 14.03 15.79
C GLU A 103 -11.40 15.55 15.96
N GLU A 104 -11.15 16.06 17.15
CA GLU A 104 -11.28 17.49 17.46
C GLU A 104 -10.17 18.32 16.83
N LYS A 105 -8.93 17.83 16.85
CA LYS A 105 -7.75 18.60 16.41
C LYS A 105 -7.35 18.34 14.96
N GLY A 106 -7.77 17.21 14.39
CA GLY A 106 -7.24 16.71 13.13
C GLY A 106 -5.77 16.26 13.25
N ILE A 107 -5.15 16.04 12.10
CA ILE A 107 -3.75 15.62 11.97
C ILE A 107 -3.01 16.65 11.10
N LEU A 108 -1.83 17.06 11.52
CA LEU A 108 -0.88 17.84 10.72
C LEU A 108 0.44 17.05 10.67
N TYR A 109 0.91 16.79 9.45
CA TYR A 109 2.20 16.16 9.19
C TYR A 109 3.29 17.20 8.97
#